data_AF-A0A835LSU7-F1
#
_entry.id   AF-A0A835LSU7-F1
#
_cell.length_a   1.000
_cell.length_b   1.000
_cell.length_c   1.000
_cell.angle_alpha   90.00
_cell.angle_beta   90.00
_cell.angle_gamma   90.00
#
_symmetry.space_group_name_H-M   'P 1'
#
loop_
_entity.id
_entity.type
_entity.pdbx_description
1 polymer ?
#
loop_
_entity_poly.entity_id
_entity_poly.type
_entity_poly.pdbx_seq_one_letter_code
_entity_poly.pdbx_strand_id
1 'polypeptide(L)' 'VINHGIPEKLWEDWFGGFMSGLGFRSFGAIASSIEEAKSEIFIIDWWLCPELYLRRPFDAHGSSRLDALTEAKAKQGV' A
#
# COMPACT_ATOMS: atom_id res chain seq x y z
N VAL A 1 -11.96 2.13 -21.20
CA VAL A 1 -11.71 3.34 -22.02
C VAL A 1 -10.77 4.25 -21.26
N ILE A 2 -9.44 4.11 -21.39
CA ILE A 2 -8.47 5.21 -21.16
C ILE A 2 -7.18 4.86 -21.92
N ASN A 3 -6.47 5.88 -22.41
CA ASN A 3 -5.05 5.91 -22.80
C ASN A 3 -4.64 5.50 -24.22
N HIS A 4 -5.05 6.29 -25.22
CA HIS A 4 -4.31 6.38 -26.49
C HIS A 4 -3.62 7.73 -26.72
N GLY A 5 -3.48 8.59 -25.69
CA GLY A 5 -2.94 9.95 -25.90
C GLY A 5 -2.17 10.59 -24.75
N ILE A 6 -1.91 9.89 -23.64
CA ILE A 6 -1.12 10.44 -22.53
C ILE A 6 0.30 9.84 -22.59
N PRO A 7 1.36 10.66 -22.58
CA PRO A 7 2.74 10.16 -22.56
C PRO A 7 3.01 9.32 -21.30
N GLU A 8 3.63 8.15 -21.47
CA GLU A 8 3.99 7.22 -20.39
C GLU A 8 4.78 7.89 -19.26
N LYS A 9 5.68 8.82 -19.60
CA LYS A 9 6.44 9.62 -18.63
C LYS A 9 5.55 10.49 -17.73
N LEU A 10 4.47 11.05 -18.28
CA LEU A 10 3.52 11.84 -17.51
C LEU A 10 2.75 10.94 -16.54
N TRP A 11 2.48 9.69 -16.93
CA TRP A 11 1.86 8.70 -16.06
C TRP A 11 2.79 8.35 -14.89
N GLU A 12 4.07 8.06 -15.14
CA GLU A 12 5.03 7.76 -14.08
C GLU A 12 5.26 8.92 -13.12
N ASP A 13 5.38 10.16 -13.62
CA ASP A 13 5.55 11.34 -12.77
C ASP A 13 4.30 11.58 -11.89
N TRP A 14 3.10 11.37 -12.44
CA TRP A 14 1.85 11.52 -11.71
C TRP A 14 1.66 10.40 -10.66
N PHE A 15 1.98 9.16 -11.03
CA PHE A 15 1.99 8.02 -10.12
C PHE A 15 3.01 8.22 -8.99
N GLY A 16 4.21 8.66 -9.35
CA GLY A 16 5.28 8.99 -8.43
C GLY A 16 4.85 10.07 -7.44
N GLY A 17 4.26 11.17 -7.93
CA GLY A 17 3.77 12.28 -7.09
C GLY A 17 2.64 11.87 -6.14
N PHE A 18 1.68 11.07 -6.61
CA PHE A 18 0.59 10.55 -5.77
C PHE A 18 1.11 9.61 -4.67
N MET A 19 1.97 8.67 -5.05
CA MET A 19 2.55 7.68 -4.14
C MET A 19 3.52 8.31 -3.12
N SER A 20 4.28 9.33 -3.53
CA SER A 20 5.28 9.97 -2.67
C SER A 20 4.69 11.05 -1.74
N GLY A 21 3.70 11.82 -2.17
CA GLY A 21 3.15 12.94 -1.39
C GLY A 21 1.98 12.57 -0.48
N LEU A 22 0.91 12.01 -1.05
CA LEU A 22 -0.33 11.66 -0.34
C LEU A 22 -0.28 10.26 0.27
N GLY A 23 0.36 9.32 -0.42
CA GLY A 23 0.55 7.96 0.06
C GLY A 23 1.33 7.90 1.37
N PHE A 24 2.48 8.59 1.45
CA PHE A 24 3.41 8.48 2.58
C PHE A 24 2.77 8.67 3.96
N ARG A 25 1.92 9.69 4.13
CA ARG A 25 1.22 9.94 5.41
C ARG A 25 0.08 8.96 5.67
N SER A 26 -0.58 8.52 4.60
CA SER A 26 -1.74 7.63 4.68
C SER A 26 -1.33 6.19 4.98
N PHE A 27 -0.19 5.74 4.46
CA PHE A 27 0.30 4.37 4.64
C PHE A 27 0.57 4.01 6.10
N GLY A 28 1.10 4.95 6.89
CA GLY A 28 1.31 4.72 8.32
C GLY A 28 0.02 4.45 9.10
N ALA A 29 -1.06 5.17 8.78
CA ALA A 29 -2.37 4.97 9.38
C ALA A 29 -3.00 3.65 8.91
N ILE A 30 -2.89 3.33 7.61
CA ILE A 30 -3.38 2.06 7.04
C ILE A 30 -2.69 0.87 7.71
N ALA A 31 -1.36 0.92 7.91
CA ALA A 31 -0.63 -0.14 8.60
C ALA A 31 -1.18 -0.38 10.01
N SER A 32 -1.39 0.69 10.78
CA SER A 32 -1.97 0.57 12.13
C SER A 32 -3.40 0.02 12.10
N SER A 33 -4.24 0.45 11.14
CA SER A 33 -5.61 -0.08 11.00
C SER A 33 -5.63 -1.57 10.65
N ILE A 34 -4.70 -2.04 9.81
CA ILE A 34 -4.54 -3.47 9.49
C ILE A 34 -4.06 -4.24 10.74
N GLU A 35 -3.10 -3.70 11.49
CA GLU A 35 -2.59 -4.28 12.75
C GLU A 35 -3.70 -4.39 13.83
N GLU A 36 -4.66 -3.47 13.84
CA GLU A 36 -5.78 -3.45 14.80
C GLU A 36 -7.00 -4.24 14.34
N ALA A 37 -7.07 -4.66 13.06
CA ALA A 37 -8.20 -5.42 12.54
C ALA A 37 -8.36 -6.78 13.26
N LYS A 38 -9.62 -7.13 13.57
CA LYS A 38 -10.02 -8.31 14.37
C LYS A 38 -11.00 -9.25 13.67
N SER A 39 -11.54 -8.88 12.52
CA SER A 39 -12.62 -9.64 11.88
C SER A 39 -12.41 -9.81 10.40
N GLU A 40 -12.32 -8.71 9.63
CA GLU A 40 -12.13 -8.75 8.18
C GLU A 40 -11.34 -7.52 7.72
N ILE A 41 -10.53 -7.65 6.68
CA ILE A 41 -9.80 -6.55 6.02
C ILE A 41 -10.17 -6.53 4.54
N PHE A 42 -10.81 -5.44 4.09
CA PHE A 42 -11.15 -5.24 2.68
C PHE A 42 -10.15 -4.27 2.03
N ILE A 43 -9.48 -4.74 0.97
CA ILE A 43 -8.58 -3.92 0.15
C ILE A 43 -9.15 -3.89 -1.26
N ILE A 44 -9.46 -2.69 -1.75
CA ILE A 44 -9.85 -2.46 -3.14
C ILE A 44 -8.84 -1.52 -3.78
N ASP A 45 -8.29 -1.93 -4.91
CA ASP A 45 -7.34 -1.12 -5.64
C ASP A 45 -7.51 -1.34 -7.14
N TRP A 46 -7.17 -0.31 -7.91
CA TRP A 46 -7.04 -0.43 -9.35
C TRP A 46 -5.69 -1.09 -9.71
N TRP A 47 -4.65 -0.89 -8.87
CA TRP A 47 -3.37 -1.58 -8.96
C TRP A 47 -2.70 -1.71 -7.57
N LEU A 48 -2.78 -2.90 -6.96
CA LEU A 48 -2.17 -3.18 -5.66
C LEU A 48 -0.80 -3.85 -5.82
N CYS A 49 0.23 -3.32 -5.17
CA CYS A 49 1.54 -3.97 -5.08
C CYS A 49 1.71 -4.63 -3.70
N PRO A 50 1.73 -5.97 -3.60
CA PRO A 50 1.84 -6.67 -2.32
C PRO A 50 3.18 -6.42 -1.60
N GLU A 51 4.21 -6.05 -2.35
CA GLU A 51 5.55 -5.72 -1.84
C GLU A 51 5.66 -4.26 -1.34
N LEU A 52 4.55 -3.53 -1.29
CA LEU A 52 4.53 -2.15 -0.82
C LEU A 52 4.83 -2.06 0.68
N TYR A 53 5.79 -1.21 1.03
CA TYR A 53 6.14 -0.89 2.40
C TYR A 53 5.30 0.28 2.91
N LEU A 54 4.48 0.02 3.93
CA LEU A 54 3.61 1.04 4.50
C LEU A 54 4.33 1.97 5.50
N ARG A 55 5.45 1.53 6.09
CA ARG A 55 6.30 2.32 6.98
C ARG A 55 7.74 2.38 6.44
N ARG A 56 8.40 3.53 6.61
CA ARG A 56 9.81 3.76 6.26
C ARG A 56 10.54 4.39 7.46
N PRO A 57 11.84 4.16 7.66
CA PRO A 57 12.84 3.58 6.74
C PRO A 57 12.74 2.04 6.57
N PHE A 58 13.08 1.57 5.36
CA PHE A 58 12.92 0.18 4.93
C PHE A 58 13.76 -0.83 5.72
N ASP A 59 14.93 -0.40 6.20
CA ASP A 59 15.88 -1.26 6.93
C ASP A 59 15.36 -1.74 8.30
N ALA A 60 14.35 -1.07 8.88
CA ALA A 60 13.87 -1.36 10.23
C ALA A 60 12.48 -2.04 10.27
N HIS A 61 11.74 -2.07 9.16
CA HIS A 61 10.31 -2.41 9.16
C HIS A 61 9.92 -3.39 8.05
N GLY A 62 10.68 -4.48 7.88
CA GLY A 62 10.31 -5.59 6.99
C GLY A 62 8.95 -6.22 7.32
N SER A 63 8.50 -6.09 8.58
CA SER A 63 7.18 -6.53 9.06
C SER A 63 6.03 -5.59 8.68
N SER A 64 6.31 -4.39 8.16
CA SER A 64 5.29 -3.43 7.70
C SER A 64 5.07 -3.48 6.18
N ARG A 65 5.55 -4.54 5.52
CA ARG A 65 5.18 -4.88 4.14
C ARG A 65 3.72 -5.32 4.14
N LEU A 66 2.95 -4.84 3.16
CA LEU A 66 1.51 -5.04 3.11
C LEU A 66 1.14 -6.53 3.15
N ASP A 67 1.81 -7.34 2.34
CA ASP A 67 1.65 -8.79 2.33
C ASP A 67 1.96 -9.46 3.69
N ALA A 68 3.01 -9.05 4.40
CA ALA A 68 3.40 -9.63 5.68
C ALA A 68 2.37 -9.29 6.78
N LEU A 69 1.81 -8.08 6.74
CA LEU A 69 0.74 -7.66 7.65
C LEU A 69 -0.55 -8.45 7.38
N THR A 70 -0.95 -8.58 6.11
CA THR A 70 -2.13 -9.35 5.73
C THR A 70 -1.94 -10.84 6.03
N GLU A 71 -0.75 -11.40 5.80
CA GLU A 71 -0.44 -12.80 6.13
C GLU A 71 -0.49 -13.04 7.65
N ALA A 72 0.08 -12.13 8.45
CA ALA A 72 0.02 -12.21 9.90
C ALA A 72 -1.43 -12.17 10.43
N LYS A 73 -2.28 -11.34 9.81
CA LYS A 73 -3.70 -11.22 10.14
C LYS A 73 -4.51 -12.44 9.70
N ALA A 74 -4.26 -12.97 8.51
CA ALA A 74 -4.86 -14.22 8.04
C ALA A 74 -4.53 -15.40 8.97
N LYS A 75 -3.29 -15.47 9.49
CA LYS A 75 -2.89 -16.48 10.50
C LYS A 75 -3.61 -16.33 11.84
N GLN A 76 -4.09 -15.12 12.17
CA GLN A 76 -4.89 -14.84 13.36
C GLN A 76 -6.38 -15.13 13.16
N GLY A 77 -6.80 -15.52 11.95
CA GLY A 77 -8.20 -15.76 11.61
C GLY A 77 -9.01 -14.48 11.35
N VAL A 78 -8.31 -13.39 11.00
CA VAL A 78 -8.88 -12.15 10.44
C VAL A 78 -9.01 -12.27 8.92
#